data_AF-A0A5K0X6Y7-F1
#
_entry.id   AF-A0A5K0X6Y7-F1
#
_cell.length_a   1.000
_cell.length_b   1.000
_cell.length_c   1.000
_cell.angle_alpha   90.00
_cell.angle_beta   90.00
_cell.angle_gamma   90.00
#
_symmetry.space_group_name_H-M   'P 1'
#
loop_
_entity.id
_entity.type
_entity.pdbx_description
1 polymer ?
#
loop_
_entity_poly.entity_id
_entity_poly.type
_entity_poly.pdbx_seq_one_letter_code
_entity_poly.pdbx_strand_id
1 'polypeptide(L)'
;DAVLASMLLKPVPVRALQSARFDNGEGVDVDAVSRVYVKTTKDRVLTPEQQENMIKRWPPCEVMTLETDHSPFFSAPNHLVSLLLKAASSDYCH
;
A
#
# COMPACT_ATOMS: atom_id res chain seq x y z
N ASP A 1 -14.40 8.79 -1.00
CA ASP A 1 -13.71 9.63 0.01
C ASP A 1 -12.41 10.28 -0.45
N ALA A 2 -12.01 10.14 -1.73
CA ALA A 2 -10.86 10.89 -2.29
C ALA A 2 -10.99 12.43 -2.11
N VAL A 3 -12.21 12.97 -2.17
CA VAL A 3 -12.47 14.41 -1.92
C VAL A 3 -12.16 14.77 -0.47
N LEU A 4 -12.66 14.01 0.51
CA LEU A 4 -12.39 14.24 1.92
C LEU A 4 -10.89 14.09 2.23
N ALA A 5 -10.25 13.07 1.66
CA ALA A 5 -8.81 12.89 1.76
C ALA A 5 -8.03 14.08 1.19
N SER A 6 -8.44 14.62 0.05
CA SER A 6 -7.79 15.80 -0.56
C SER A 6 -7.94 17.07 0.28
N MET A 7 -8.99 17.17 1.12
CA MET A 7 -9.22 18.32 2.00
C MET A 7 -8.48 18.22 3.33
N LEU A 8 -8.28 17.00 3.83
CA LEU A 8 -7.70 16.76 5.17
C LEU A 8 -6.21 16.40 5.14
N LEU A 9 -5.69 15.95 3.99
CA LEU A 9 -4.29 15.54 3.86
C LEU A 9 -3.45 16.62 3.17
N LYS A 10 -2.16 16.65 3.50
CA LYS A 10 -1.19 17.44 2.74
C LYS A 10 -1.08 16.87 1.31
N PRO A 11 -0.85 17.72 0.29
CA PRO A 11 -0.66 17.25 -1.08
C PRO A 11 0.43 16.19 -1.18
N VAL A 12 0.14 15.12 -1.91
CA VAL A 12 1.10 14.03 -2.15
C VAL A 12 2.26 14.56 -3.02
N PRO A 13 3.53 14.32 -2.65
CA PRO A 13 4.68 14.76 -3.44
C PRO A 13 4.89 13.84 -4.66
N VAL A 14 4.00 13.93 -5.66
CA VAL A 14 3.97 13.03 -6.84
C VAL A 14 5.31 12.96 -7.57
N ARG A 15 6.02 14.09 -7.71
CA ARG A 15 7.33 14.13 -8.38
C ARG A 15 8.38 13.29 -7.65
N ALA A 16 8.40 13.33 -6.32
CA ALA A 16 9.33 12.54 -5.52
C ALA A 16 9.04 11.04 -5.64
N LEU A 17 7.76 10.65 -5.68
CA LEU A 17 7.37 9.24 -5.88
C LEU A 17 7.82 8.70 -7.24
N GLN A 18 7.76 9.51 -8.30
CA GLN A 18 8.17 9.10 -9.64
C GLN A 18 9.68 8.92 -9.79
N SER A 19 10.46 9.75 -9.08
CA SER A 19 11.93 9.73 -9.15
C SER A 19 12.59 8.90 -8.05
N ALA A 20 11.82 8.35 -7.11
CA ALA A 20 12.36 7.60 -6.00
C ALA A 20 13.23 6.42 -6.48
N ARG A 21 14.36 6.25 -5.81
CA ARG A 21 15.31 5.16 -5.99
C ARG A 21 15.67 4.65 -4.61
N PHE A 22 15.75 3.34 -4.47
CA PHE A 22 16.36 2.69 -3.31
C PHE A 22 17.77 2.33 -3.76
N ASP A 23 18.75 3.03 -3.20
CA ASP A 23 20.14 2.72 -3.47
C ASP A 23 20.54 1.57 -2.53
N ASN A 24 21.15 0.52 -3.06
CA ASN A 24 21.68 -0.62 -2.28
C ASN A 24 22.96 -0.24 -1.52
N GLY A 25 23.00 0.96 -0.91
CA GLY A 25 24.13 1.47 -0.12
C GLY A 25 24.25 0.79 1.25
N GLU A 26 24.93 1.41 2.22
CA GLU A 26 25.17 0.86 3.57
C GLU A 26 23.90 0.71 4.46
N GLY A 27 22.71 0.71 3.87
CA GLY A 27 21.43 0.55 4.55
C GLY A 27 20.90 -0.87 4.55
N VAL A 28 19.75 -1.08 5.19
CA VAL A 28 19.01 -2.34 5.15
C VAL A 28 18.59 -2.61 3.71
N ASP A 29 18.88 -3.82 3.21
CA ASP A 29 18.37 -4.30 1.93
C ASP A 29 16.84 -4.23 1.93
N VAL A 30 16.28 -3.36 1.08
CA VAL A 30 14.83 -3.16 0.97
C VAL A 30 14.11 -4.43 0.52
N ASP A 31 14.81 -5.32 -0.18
CA ASP A 31 14.27 -6.61 -0.59
C ASP A 31 14.19 -7.61 0.55
N ALA A 32 15.09 -7.49 1.55
CA ALA A 32 15.10 -8.34 2.75
C ALA A 32 13.97 -8.00 3.75
N VAL A 33 13.33 -6.84 3.61
CA VAL A 33 12.19 -6.46 4.45
C VAL A 33 10.93 -7.18 3.94
N SER A 34 10.26 -7.92 4.83
CA SER A 34 8.97 -8.54 4.56
C SER A 34 7.91 -7.49 4.20
N ARG A 35 7.14 -7.74 3.13
CA ARG A 35 6.15 -6.82 2.58
C ARG A 35 4.80 -7.50 2.43
N VAL A 36 3.77 -6.84 2.91
CA VAL A 36 2.36 -7.17 2.62
C VAL A 36 1.77 -6.05 1.78
N TYR A 37 1.01 -6.40 0.75
CA TYR A 37 0.29 -5.43 -0.08
C TYR A 37 -1.21 -5.46 0.23
N VAL A 38 -1.80 -4.30 0.52
CA VAL A 38 -3.26 -4.16 0.69
C VAL A 38 -3.85 -3.55 -0.58
N LYS A 39 -4.53 -4.37 -1.37
CA LYS A 39 -5.23 -4.01 -2.60
C LYS A 39 -6.60 -3.43 -2.29
N THR A 40 -6.96 -2.34 -2.96
CA THR A 40 -8.26 -1.66 -2.84
C THR A 40 -9.01 -1.79 -4.16
N THR A 41 -10.18 -2.43 -4.16
CA THR A 41 -10.83 -2.85 -5.42
C THR A 41 -11.64 -1.76 -6.13
N LYS A 42 -11.97 -0.66 -5.43
CA LYS A 42 -12.72 0.49 -5.96
C LYS A 42 -11.83 1.73 -6.09
N ASP A 43 -10.53 1.52 -6.15
CA ASP A 43 -9.54 2.58 -6.33
C ASP A 43 -9.66 3.21 -7.73
N ARG A 44 -9.69 4.54 -7.75
CA ARG A 44 -9.75 5.36 -8.98
C ARG A 44 -8.47 6.14 -9.24
N VAL A 45 -7.53 6.10 -8.31
CA VAL A 45 -6.20 6.71 -8.41
C VAL A 45 -5.20 5.69 -8.95
N LEU A 46 -5.24 4.46 -8.42
CA LEU A 46 -4.47 3.31 -8.90
C LEU A 46 -5.43 2.25 -9.40
N THR A 47 -5.51 2.09 -10.73
CA THR A 47 -6.42 1.10 -11.33
C THR A 47 -6.05 -0.32 -10.89
N PRO A 48 -7.01 -1.28 -10.95
CA PRO A 48 -6.72 -2.67 -10.62
C PRO A 48 -5.50 -3.21 -11.39
N GLU A 49 -5.39 -2.92 -12.68
CA GLU A 49 -4.25 -3.33 -13.50
C GLU A 49 -2.92 -2.72 -13.02
N GLN A 50 -2.91 -1.44 -12.61
CA GLN A 50 -1.71 -0.80 -12.07
C GLN A 50 -1.29 -1.45 -10.75
N GLN A 51 -2.24 -1.78 -9.87
CA GLN A 51 -1.94 -2.50 -8.62
C GLN A 51 -1.36 -3.88 -8.90
N GLU A 52 -1.92 -4.64 -9.87
CA GLU A 52 -1.35 -5.93 -10.29
C GLU A 52 0.07 -5.79 -10.85
N ASN A 53 0.33 -4.75 -11.64
CA ASN A 53 1.67 -4.48 -12.18
C ASN A 53 2.67 -4.13 -11.07
N MET A 54 2.24 -3.41 -10.03
CA MET A 54 3.07 -3.13 -8.84
C MET A 54 3.40 -4.42 -8.08
N ILE A 55 2.41 -5.27 -7.84
CA ILE A 55 2.57 -6.57 -7.17
C ILE A 55 3.53 -7.45 -7.95
N LYS A 56 3.39 -7.55 -9.28
CA LYS A 56 4.28 -8.35 -10.13
C LYS A 56 5.71 -7.80 -10.14
N ARG A 57 5.86 -6.48 -10.16
CA ARG A 57 7.18 -5.82 -10.22
C ARG A 57 7.96 -6.00 -8.91
N TRP A 58 7.29 -5.96 -7.77
CA TRP A 58 7.91 -6.15 -6.47
C TRP A 58 7.05 -7.07 -5.60
N PRO A 59 7.18 -8.39 -5.77
CA PRO A 59 6.32 -9.35 -5.10
C PRO A 59 6.34 -9.17 -3.58
N PRO A 60 5.18 -8.94 -2.95
CA PRO A 60 5.02 -9.08 -1.52
C PRO A 60 4.91 -10.57 -1.19
N CYS A 61 5.08 -10.92 0.08
CA CYS A 61 4.80 -12.28 0.53
C CYS A 61 3.29 -12.55 0.72
N GLU A 62 2.48 -11.49 0.81
CA GLU A 62 1.03 -11.61 0.90
C GLU A 62 0.35 -10.43 0.20
N VAL A 63 -0.79 -10.72 -0.43
CA VAL A 63 -1.71 -9.70 -0.97
C VAL A 63 -3.05 -9.82 -0.26
N MET A 64 -3.40 -8.82 0.54
CA MET A 64 -4.71 -8.69 1.16
C MET A 64 -5.61 -7.81 0.29
N THR A 65 -6.90 -8.12 0.20
CA THR A 65 -7.85 -7.33 -0.61
C THR A 65 -8.91 -6.68 0.27
N LEU A 66 -9.24 -5.43 -0.03
CA LEU A 66 -10.23 -4.64 0.65
C LEU A 66 -11.18 -3.97 -0.36
N GLU A 67 -12.48 -4.10 -0.12
CA GLU A 67 -13.56 -3.63 -1.03
C GLU A 67 -13.84 -2.12 -0.91
N THR A 68 -12.78 -1.30 -1.00
CA THR A 68 -12.79 0.14 -0.71
C THR A 68 -12.19 0.98 -1.83
N ASP A 69 -12.32 2.30 -1.69
CA ASP A 69 -11.62 3.27 -2.54
C ASP A 69 -10.13 3.41 -2.15
N HIS A 70 -9.45 4.39 -2.76
CA HIS A 70 -8.02 4.67 -2.54
C HIS A 70 -7.66 5.03 -1.10
N SER A 71 -8.63 5.41 -0.27
CA SER A 71 -8.38 5.90 1.09
C SER A 71 -9.15 5.06 2.12
N PRO A 72 -8.76 3.79 2.32
CA PRO A 72 -9.43 2.88 3.24
C PRO A 72 -9.42 3.35 4.69
N PHE A 73 -8.48 4.21 5.05
CA PHE A 73 -8.43 4.87 6.36
C PHE A 73 -9.57 5.88 6.60
N PHE A 74 -10.25 6.34 5.55
CA PHE A 74 -11.51 7.09 5.64
C PHE A 74 -12.72 6.20 5.37
N SER A 75 -12.68 5.39 4.30
CA SER A 75 -13.86 4.65 3.82
C SER A 75 -14.15 3.37 4.60
N ALA A 76 -13.14 2.73 5.21
CA ALA A 76 -13.29 1.53 6.03
C ALA A 76 -12.18 1.38 7.10
N PRO A 77 -12.05 2.33 8.04
CA PRO A 77 -10.95 2.35 9.01
C PRO A 77 -10.85 1.07 9.85
N ASN A 78 -11.99 0.52 10.29
CA ASN A 78 -12.00 -0.69 11.12
C ASN A 78 -11.53 -1.94 10.36
N HIS A 79 -11.91 -2.07 9.08
CA HIS A 79 -11.43 -3.18 8.24
C HIS A 79 -9.94 -3.05 7.97
N LEU A 80 -9.45 -1.82 7.70
CA LEU A 80 -8.02 -1.57 7.53
C LEU A 80 -7.23 -1.94 8.80
N VAL A 81 -7.69 -1.52 9.99
CA VAL A 81 -7.06 -1.88 11.26
C VAL A 81 -7.01 -3.40 11.45
N SER A 82 -8.10 -4.10 11.11
CA SER A 82 -8.14 -5.57 11.21
C SER A 82 -7.09 -6.24 10.32
N LEU A 83 -6.90 -5.74 9.10
CA LEU A 83 -5.86 -6.24 8.19
C LEU A 83 -4.45 -5.91 8.70
N LEU A 84 -4.23 -4.72 9.27
CA LEU A 84 -2.94 -4.34 9.84
C LEU A 84 -2.56 -5.18 11.05
N LEU A 85 -3.51 -5.45 11.96
CA LEU A 85 -3.29 -6.34 13.11
C LEU A 85 -2.96 -7.76 12.65
N LYS A 86 -3.65 -8.22 11.59
CA LYS A 86 -3.39 -9.52 10.97
C LYS A 86 -1.99 -9.58 10.33
N ALA A 87 -1.57 -8.53 9.63
CA ALA A 87 -0.22 -8.46 9.04
C ALA A 87 0.90 -8.35 10.09
N ALA A 88 0.60 -7.84 11.29
CA ALA A 88 1.57 -7.66 12.38
C ALA A 88 1.75 -8.89 13.28
N SER A 89 0.87 -9.89 13.20
CA SER A 89 1.01 -11.13 13.97
C SER A 89 2.19 -11.96 13.44
N SER A 90 2.96 -12.60 14.32
CA SER A 90 4.17 -13.36 13.97
C SER A 90 3.98 -14.46 12.92
N ASP A 91 2.75 -14.94 12.73
CA ASP A 91 2.42 -15.97 11.75
C ASP A 91 2.31 -15.43 10.31
N TYR A 92 2.36 -14.11 10.12
CA TYR A 92 2.20 -13.46 8.84
C TYR A 92 3.55 -13.15 8.19
N CYS A 93 3.88 -13.95 7.18
CA CYS A 93 5.05 -13.85 6.32
C CYS A 93 6.39 -14.19 7.02
N HIS A 94 6.87 -15.40 6.74
CA HIS A 94 8.18 -15.95 7.13
C HIS A 94 9.10 -16.12 5.92
#